data_AF-A0A524EKS8-F1
#
_entry.id   AF-A0A524EKS8-F1
#
_cell.length_a   1.000
_cell.length_b   1.000
_cell.length_c   1.000
_cell.angle_alpha   90.00
_cell.angle_beta   90.00
_cell.angle_gamma   90.00
#
_symmetry.space_group_name_H-M   'P 1'
#
loop_
_entity.id
_entity.type
_entity.pdbx_description
1 polymer ?
#
loop_
_entity_poly.entity_id
_entity_poly.type
_entity_poly.pdbx_seq_one_letter_code
_entity_poly.pdbx_strand_id
1 'polypeptide(L)'
;MEQTPKKMTSDDEGSQLDAVFLYMGILDAYEAVGVELIGPDVLENHVLPRMVYYVREFLPEVFSDRANEQDLAAELQAFLTNFRQRVDDARGSGTAEGLNMEGIWKLRAAIFGYESVFINILGEAAIRDYVFIRIADILSAYLPDNLLDPNSPLENKLREYAKFLTDHDFVKFARVESKGDTIVVATNNCAFSRIHDSEAYTNLNVRFCPWGMIGSAIVAAHEGKETVLESSLFTTRGSVSNIAKK
;
A
#
# COMPACT_ATOMS: atom_id res chain seq x y z
N MET A 1 -25.85 28.32 -17.96
CA MET A 1 -26.31 27.16 -17.17
C MET A 1 -25.56 27.21 -15.86
N GLU A 2 -26.31 27.44 -14.78
CA GLU A 2 -25.81 27.57 -13.42
C GLU A 2 -25.13 26.27 -12.96
N GLN A 3 -23.99 26.43 -12.29
CA GLN A 3 -23.37 25.37 -11.51
C GLN A 3 -24.22 25.11 -10.28
N THR A 4 -24.60 23.86 -10.06
CA THR A 4 -25.03 23.43 -8.73
C THR A 4 -23.78 22.94 -7.98
N PRO A 5 -23.35 23.60 -6.89
CA PRO A 5 -22.27 23.08 -6.06
C PRO A 5 -22.76 21.80 -5.39
N LYS A 6 -22.01 20.71 -5.57
CA LYS A 6 -22.27 19.46 -4.86
C LYS A 6 -21.97 19.71 -3.39
N LYS A 7 -22.98 19.49 -2.56
CA LYS A 7 -22.96 19.68 -1.11
C LYS A 7 -21.86 18.79 -0.51
N MET A 8 -20.73 19.39 -0.11
CA MET A 8 -19.74 18.74 0.75
C MET A 8 -20.43 18.47 2.09
N THR A 9 -20.62 17.20 2.41
CA THR A 9 -21.07 16.74 3.72
C THR A 9 -19.85 16.48 4.58
N SER A 10 -19.94 16.80 5.88
CA SER A 10 -18.89 16.69 6.90
C SER A 10 -18.31 15.28 7.14
N ASP A 11 -18.62 14.31 6.29
CA ASP A 11 -18.05 12.95 6.25
C ASP A 11 -16.95 12.80 5.18
N ASP A 12 -16.76 13.78 4.28
CA ASP A 12 -15.75 13.74 3.20
C ASP A 12 -14.31 14.04 3.69
N GLU A 13 -14.15 14.83 4.76
CA GLU A 13 -12.81 15.19 5.27
C GLU A 13 -12.19 14.09 6.13
N GLY A 14 -12.98 13.43 6.99
CA GLY A 14 -12.52 12.29 7.80
C GLY A 14 -12.15 11.07 6.95
N SER A 15 -12.93 10.82 5.90
CA SER A 15 -12.67 9.74 4.95
C SER A 15 -11.35 9.98 4.17
N GLN A 16 -11.13 11.17 3.62
CA GLN A 16 -9.86 11.49 2.94
C GLN A 16 -8.62 11.36 3.83
N LEU A 17 -8.73 11.67 5.12
CA LEU A 17 -7.65 11.48 6.09
C LEU A 17 -7.35 10.01 6.36
N ASP A 18 -8.37 9.18 6.56
CA ASP A 18 -8.21 7.74 6.75
C ASP A 18 -7.50 7.09 5.55
N ALA A 19 -7.81 7.56 4.35
CA ALA A 19 -7.15 7.13 3.13
C ALA A 19 -5.65 7.50 3.09
N VAL A 20 -5.32 8.72 3.53
CA VAL A 20 -3.95 9.21 3.66
C VAL A 20 -3.15 8.40 4.68
N PHE A 21 -3.75 8.11 5.84
CA PHE A 21 -3.12 7.30 6.89
C PHE A 21 -2.75 5.91 6.39
N LEU A 22 -3.61 5.30 5.58
CA LEU A 22 -3.36 3.97 5.06
C LEU A 22 -2.17 3.93 4.09
N TYR A 23 -1.99 4.95 3.26
CA TYR A 23 -0.80 5.06 2.40
C TYR A 23 0.50 5.30 3.18
N MET A 24 0.43 6.11 4.24
CA MET A 24 1.57 6.28 5.13
C MET A 24 1.91 5.00 5.87
N GLY A 25 0.90 4.31 6.40
CA GLY A 25 1.08 3.01 7.03
C GLY A 25 1.73 1.99 6.11
N ILE A 26 1.39 2.02 4.82
CA ILE A 26 2.10 1.22 3.81
C ILE A 26 3.57 1.61 3.77
N LEU A 27 3.92 2.89 3.55
CA LEU A 27 5.31 3.32 3.49
C LEU A 27 6.10 2.95 4.76
N ASP A 28 5.58 3.36 5.92
CA ASP A 28 6.20 3.12 7.23
C ASP A 28 6.42 1.63 7.49
N ALA A 29 5.47 0.78 7.10
CA ALA A 29 5.63 -0.66 7.22
C ALA A 29 6.78 -1.20 6.36
N TYR A 30 6.88 -0.78 5.10
CA TYR A 30 8.00 -1.19 4.23
C TYR A 30 9.35 -0.68 4.74
N GLU A 31 9.41 0.57 5.17
CA GLU A 31 10.64 1.18 5.66
C GLU A 31 11.11 0.55 6.97
N ALA A 32 10.21 0.40 7.95
CA ALA A 32 10.53 -0.18 9.24
C ALA A 32 11.05 -1.62 9.07
N VAL A 33 10.38 -2.43 8.24
CA VAL A 33 10.82 -3.81 7.98
C VAL A 33 12.14 -3.84 7.21
N GLY A 34 12.35 -2.92 6.26
CA GLY A 34 13.64 -2.81 5.58
C GLY A 34 14.77 -2.45 6.53
N VAL A 35 14.55 -1.48 7.43
CA VAL A 35 15.55 -1.08 8.43
C VAL A 35 15.81 -2.22 9.41
N GLU A 36 14.76 -2.90 9.87
CA GLU A 36 14.84 -4.01 10.82
C GLU A 36 15.64 -5.20 10.26
N LEU A 37 15.38 -5.59 9.00
CA LEU A 37 15.93 -6.83 8.43
C LEU A 37 17.19 -6.66 7.58
N ILE A 38 17.43 -5.46 7.03
CA ILE A 38 18.56 -5.22 6.10
C ILE A 38 19.53 -4.19 6.67
N GLY A 39 19.02 -3.15 7.35
CA GLY A 39 19.83 -2.16 8.04
C GLY A 39 19.41 -0.72 7.81
N PRO A 40 19.97 0.24 8.58
CA PRO A 40 19.53 1.63 8.60
C PRO A 40 19.66 2.35 7.25
N ASP A 41 20.67 1.99 6.46
CA ASP A 41 20.96 2.62 5.16
C ASP A 41 20.27 1.88 3.98
N VAL A 42 19.24 1.06 4.26
CA VAL A 42 18.53 0.28 3.24
C VAL A 42 17.93 1.17 2.14
N LEU A 43 17.47 2.37 2.52
CA LEU A 43 16.88 3.31 1.58
C LEU A 43 17.92 3.74 0.55
N GLU A 44 19.05 4.28 1.00
CA GLU A 44 20.12 4.84 0.18
C GLU A 44 20.86 3.75 -0.60
N ASN A 45 21.24 2.65 0.07
CA ASN A 45 22.13 1.64 -0.51
C ASN A 45 21.41 0.63 -1.41
N HIS A 46 20.09 0.46 -1.23
CA HIS A 46 19.37 -0.64 -1.90
C HIS A 46 18.05 -0.20 -2.56
N VAL A 47 17.21 0.56 -1.87
CA VAL A 47 15.86 0.90 -2.37
C VAL A 47 15.94 1.99 -3.45
N LEU A 48 16.64 3.08 -3.19
CA LEU A 48 16.70 4.25 -4.06
C LEU A 48 17.22 3.92 -5.48
N PRO A 49 18.28 3.11 -5.66
CA PRO A 49 18.68 2.66 -7.00
C PRO A 49 17.58 1.92 -7.77
N ARG A 50 16.75 1.13 -7.07
CA ARG A 50 15.63 0.39 -7.68
C ARG A 50 14.44 1.31 -7.98
N MET A 51 14.21 2.33 -7.16
CA MET A 51 13.23 3.38 -7.45
C MET A 51 13.60 4.14 -8.73
N VAL A 52 14.88 4.54 -8.87
CA VAL A 52 15.42 5.21 -10.07
C VAL A 52 15.20 4.35 -11.31
N TYR A 53 15.55 3.06 -11.24
CA TYR A 53 15.29 2.11 -12.33
C TYR A 53 13.80 2.06 -12.70
N TYR A 54 12.93 1.89 -11.71
CA TYR A 54 11.49 1.77 -11.95
C TYR A 54 10.90 2.99 -12.63
N VAL A 55 11.25 4.18 -12.13
CA VAL A 55 10.75 5.43 -12.68
C VAL A 55 11.19 5.62 -14.12
N ARG A 56 12.47 5.37 -14.42
CA ARG A 56 13.00 5.55 -15.78
C ARG A 56 12.38 4.59 -16.79
N GLU A 57 12.21 3.34 -16.40
CA GLU A 57 11.73 2.31 -17.30
C GLU A 57 10.20 2.32 -17.47
N PHE A 58 9.46 2.69 -16.41
CA PHE A 58 8.00 2.48 -16.36
C PHE A 58 7.16 3.73 -16.09
N LEU A 59 7.74 4.82 -15.59
CA LEU A 59 7.04 6.07 -15.30
C LEU A 59 7.82 7.32 -15.76
N PRO A 60 8.39 7.34 -16.98
CA PRO A 60 9.25 8.45 -17.43
C PRO A 60 8.53 9.81 -17.46
N GLU A 61 7.20 9.83 -17.56
CA GLU A 61 6.37 11.03 -17.58
C GLU A 61 6.04 11.62 -16.20
N VAL A 62 6.30 10.88 -15.11
CA VAL A 62 5.90 11.27 -13.74
C VAL A 62 7.01 12.04 -13.01
N PHE A 63 8.25 11.85 -13.43
CA PHE A 63 9.45 12.50 -12.90
C PHE A 63 10.18 13.21 -14.04
N SER A 64 11.01 14.20 -13.71
CA SER A 64 11.55 15.11 -14.72
C SER A 64 12.18 14.39 -15.92
N ASP A 65 11.75 14.75 -17.15
CA ASP A 65 12.06 14.07 -18.43
C ASP A 65 13.57 13.85 -18.73
N ARG A 66 14.50 14.41 -17.93
CA ARG A 66 15.92 14.59 -18.28
C ARG A 66 16.90 14.60 -17.09
N ALA A 67 16.52 14.19 -15.88
CA ALA A 67 17.48 14.06 -14.79
C ALA A 67 18.44 12.87 -15.02
N ASN A 68 19.74 13.08 -14.83
CA ASN A 68 20.67 11.95 -14.73
C ASN A 68 20.34 11.11 -13.47
N GLU A 69 20.88 9.89 -13.34
CA GLU A 69 20.52 8.99 -12.24
C GLU A 69 20.69 9.60 -10.84
N GLN A 70 21.69 10.47 -10.66
CA GLN A 70 21.97 11.11 -9.38
C GLN A 70 20.93 12.20 -9.06
N ASP A 71 20.57 13.01 -10.05
CA ASP A 71 19.54 14.03 -9.91
C ASP A 71 18.17 13.40 -9.63
N LEU A 72 17.84 12.29 -10.31
CA LEU A 72 16.59 11.58 -10.10
C LEU A 72 16.55 10.89 -8.73
N ALA A 73 17.68 10.33 -8.27
CA ALA A 73 17.79 9.79 -6.91
C ALA A 73 17.54 10.88 -5.85
N ALA A 74 18.12 12.06 -6.02
CA ALA A 74 17.89 13.19 -5.13
C ALA A 74 16.43 13.68 -5.16
N GLU A 75 15.81 13.75 -6.35
CA GLU A 75 14.40 14.10 -6.51
C GLU A 75 13.48 13.10 -5.80
N LEU A 76 13.74 11.80 -5.93
CA LEU A 76 12.97 10.74 -5.27
C LEU A 76 13.13 10.76 -3.75
N GLN A 77 14.34 10.99 -3.24
CA GLN A 77 14.59 11.10 -1.80
C GLN A 77 13.92 12.35 -1.21
N ALA A 78 14.00 13.49 -1.91
CA ALA A 78 13.31 14.70 -1.53
C ALA A 78 11.78 14.52 -1.56
N PHE A 79 11.26 13.80 -2.56
CA PHE A 79 9.85 13.44 -2.62
C PHE A 79 9.40 12.64 -1.39
N LEU A 80 10.12 11.58 -1.01
CA LEU A 80 9.77 10.77 0.17
C LEU A 80 9.76 11.59 1.45
N THR A 81 10.77 12.43 1.65
CA THR A 81 10.88 13.31 2.81
C THR A 81 9.70 14.29 2.87
N ASN A 82 9.40 14.94 1.75
CA ASN A 82 8.29 15.89 1.66
C ASN A 82 6.93 15.20 1.80
N PHE A 83 6.77 13.98 1.29
CA PHE A 83 5.54 13.21 1.42
C PHE A 83 5.24 12.89 2.88
N ARG A 84 6.25 12.47 3.66
CA ARG A 84 6.08 12.25 5.11
C ARG A 84 5.64 13.51 5.84
N GLN A 85 6.35 14.61 5.61
CA GLN A 85 6.00 15.88 6.25
C GLN A 85 4.56 16.31 5.95
N ARG A 86 4.12 16.17 4.69
CA ARG A 86 2.74 16.53 4.31
C ARG A 86 1.68 15.68 5.01
N VAL A 87 1.95 14.40 5.24
CA VAL A 87 1.02 13.54 5.97
C VAL A 87 1.01 13.87 7.46
N ASP A 88 2.17 14.17 8.06
CA ASP A 88 2.23 14.62 9.45
C ASP A 88 1.47 15.95 9.64
N ASP A 89 1.61 16.88 8.70
CA ASP A 89 0.89 18.15 8.70
C ASP A 89 -0.63 17.94 8.54
N ALA A 90 -1.05 17.04 7.63
CA ALA A 90 -2.45 16.68 7.42
C ALA A 90 -3.06 16.04 8.69
N ARG A 91 -2.31 15.17 9.36
CA ARG A 91 -2.69 14.58 10.65
C ARG A 91 -2.87 15.64 11.73
N GLY A 92 -1.90 16.55 11.86
CA GLY A 92 -1.91 17.59 12.89
C GLY A 92 -3.02 18.62 12.68
N SER A 93 -3.38 18.89 11.42
CA SER A 93 -4.39 19.88 11.04
C SER A 93 -5.79 19.29 10.88
N GLY A 94 -5.93 17.97 10.75
CA GLY A 94 -7.21 17.31 10.51
C GLY A 94 -7.78 17.63 9.13
N THR A 95 -6.94 17.87 8.13
CA THR A 95 -7.34 18.11 6.73
C THR A 95 -6.40 17.40 5.76
N ALA A 96 -6.95 16.86 4.66
CA ALA A 96 -6.17 16.23 3.59
C ALA A 96 -5.69 17.24 2.51
N GLU A 97 -5.86 18.54 2.74
CA GLU A 97 -5.47 19.59 1.80
C GLU A 97 -3.96 19.52 1.47
N GLY A 98 -3.64 19.29 0.19
CA GLY A 98 -2.24 19.16 -0.29
C GLY A 98 -1.75 17.73 -0.52
N LEU A 99 -2.57 16.72 -0.18
CA LEU A 99 -2.32 15.30 -0.49
C LEU A 99 -3.15 14.89 -1.70
N ASN A 100 -2.58 15.08 -2.89
CA ASN A 100 -3.23 14.74 -4.15
C ASN A 100 -2.85 13.33 -4.64
N MET A 101 -3.66 12.80 -5.57
CA MET A 101 -3.40 11.49 -6.20
C MET A 101 -2.03 11.41 -6.88
N GLU A 102 -1.47 12.51 -7.37
CA GLU A 102 -0.14 12.51 -7.99
C GLU A 102 0.97 12.13 -6.99
N GLY A 103 0.94 12.65 -5.77
CA GLY A 103 1.85 12.23 -4.70
C GLY A 103 1.69 10.75 -4.35
N ILE A 104 0.46 10.25 -4.36
CA ILE A 104 0.14 8.85 -4.12
C ILE A 104 0.71 7.93 -5.22
N TRP A 105 0.69 8.36 -6.48
CA TRP A 105 1.30 7.61 -7.59
C TRP A 105 2.83 7.50 -7.44
N LYS A 106 3.48 8.59 -7.00
CA LYS A 106 4.93 8.62 -6.77
C LYS A 106 5.36 7.70 -5.63
N LEU A 107 4.50 7.47 -4.63
CA LEU A 107 4.74 6.51 -3.55
C LEU A 107 4.96 5.07 -4.06
N ARG A 108 4.42 4.72 -5.22
CA ARG A 108 4.59 3.37 -5.78
C ARG A 108 6.04 3.06 -6.14
N ALA A 109 6.83 4.06 -6.55
CA ALA A 109 8.26 3.84 -6.80
C ALA A 109 8.96 3.30 -5.55
N ALA A 110 8.64 3.87 -4.38
CA ALA A 110 9.19 3.47 -3.08
C ALA A 110 8.82 2.02 -2.76
N ILE A 111 7.53 1.69 -2.85
CA ILE A 111 7.05 0.34 -2.56
C ILE A 111 7.73 -0.67 -3.51
N PHE A 112 7.81 -0.38 -4.81
CA PHE A 112 8.53 -1.24 -5.75
C PHE A 112 9.99 -1.45 -5.35
N GLY A 113 10.66 -0.38 -4.94
CA GLY A 113 12.04 -0.42 -4.46
C GLY A 113 12.17 -1.41 -3.30
N TYR A 114 11.40 -1.24 -2.24
CA TYR A 114 11.41 -2.13 -1.07
C TYR A 114 11.06 -3.59 -1.42
N GLU A 115 9.96 -3.82 -2.14
CA GLU A 115 9.58 -5.18 -2.55
C GLU A 115 10.73 -5.88 -3.30
N SER A 116 11.40 -5.15 -4.20
CA SER A 116 12.52 -5.69 -4.97
C SER A 116 13.79 -5.90 -4.14
N VAL A 117 14.00 -5.11 -3.08
CA VAL A 117 15.08 -5.37 -2.11
C VAL A 117 14.78 -6.63 -1.31
N PHE A 118 13.56 -6.77 -0.78
CA PHE A 118 13.17 -7.94 0.00
C PHE A 118 13.33 -9.23 -0.79
N ILE A 119 12.86 -9.25 -2.04
CA ILE A 119 12.97 -10.43 -2.92
C ILE A 119 14.45 -10.76 -3.19
N ASN A 120 15.26 -9.76 -3.51
CA ASN A 120 16.64 -10.00 -3.94
C ASN A 120 17.61 -10.28 -2.79
N ILE A 121 17.36 -9.75 -1.59
CA ILE A 121 18.26 -9.88 -0.43
C ILE A 121 17.80 -10.97 0.53
N LEU A 122 16.52 -11.00 0.89
CA LEU A 122 16.00 -11.90 1.94
C LEU A 122 15.54 -13.25 1.38
N GLY A 123 15.04 -13.26 0.13
CA GLY A 123 14.49 -14.45 -0.52
C GLY A 123 13.05 -14.76 -0.12
N GLU A 124 12.41 -15.66 -0.87
CA GLU A 124 10.95 -15.88 -0.79
C GLU A 124 10.46 -16.41 0.57
N ALA A 125 11.25 -17.26 1.24
CA ALA A 125 10.89 -17.84 2.54
C ALA A 125 10.81 -16.76 3.63
N ALA A 126 11.83 -15.90 3.73
CA ALA A 126 11.85 -14.80 4.68
C ALA A 126 10.72 -13.78 4.43
N ILE A 127 10.34 -13.59 3.16
CA ILE A 127 9.18 -12.74 2.83
C ILE A 127 7.90 -13.28 3.45
N ARG A 128 7.64 -14.59 3.25
CA ARG A 128 6.39 -15.22 3.69
C ARG A 128 6.30 -15.33 5.21
N ASP A 129 7.40 -15.72 5.83
CA ASP A 129 7.42 -16.07 7.25
C ASP A 129 7.68 -14.86 8.16
N TYR A 130 8.24 -13.76 7.65
CA TYR A 130 8.60 -12.60 8.46
C TYR A 130 8.12 -11.27 7.90
N VAL A 131 8.46 -10.94 6.65
CA VAL A 131 8.12 -9.62 6.07
C VAL A 131 6.61 -9.41 6.06
N PHE A 132 5.83 -10.40 5.64
CA PHE A 132 4.37 -10.27 5.59
C PHE A 132 3.75 -10.06 6.97
N ILE A 133 4.17 -10.86 7.94
CA ILE A 133 3.64 -10.77 9.31
C ILE A 133 3.97 -9.40 9.89
N ARG A 134 5.23 -8.98 9.77
CA ARG A 134 5.70 -7.72 10.34
C ARG A 134 5.06 -6.49 9.69
N ILE A 135 4.88 -6.49 8.36
CA ILE A 135 4.16 -5.43 7.67
C ILE A 135 2.69 -5.38 8.13
N ALA A 136 2.02 -6.53 8.26
CA ALA A 136 0.64 -6.58 8.71
C ALA A 136 0.48 -6.04 10.15
N ASP A 137 1.42 -6.37 11.04
CA ASP A 137 1.44 -5.83 12.41
C ASP A 137 1.53 -4.30 12.42
N ILE A 138 2.43 -3.74 11.62
CA ILE A 138 2.59 -2.28 11.54
C ILE A 138 1.34 -1.64 10.94
N LEU A 139 0.82 -2.19 9.84
CA LEU A 139 -0.39 -1.69 9.18
C LEU A 139 -1.60 -1.68 10.11
N SER A 140 -1.69 -2.61 11.06
CA SER A 140 -2.80 -2.65 12.01
C SER A 140 -2.95 -1.35 12.82
N ALA A 141 -1.84 -0.65 13.10
CA ALA A 141 -1.86 0.63 13.82
C ALA A 141 -2.42 1.80 13.00
N TYR A 142 -2.60 1.62 11.68
CA TYR A 142 -3.13 2.62 10.76
C TYR A 142 -4.56 2.30 10.33
N LEU A 143 -5.16 1.24 10.85
CA LEU A 143 -6.54 0.87 10.53
C LEU A 143 -7.53 1.61 11.43
N PRO A 144 -8.69 2.03 10.88
CA PRO A 144 -9.79 2.54 11.67
C PRO A 144 -10.22 1.57 12.80
N ASP A 145 -10.57 2.12 13.96
CA ASP A 145 -10.93 1.34 15.16
C ASP A 145 -12.05 0.32 14.92
N ASN A 146 -13.02 0.64 14.04
CA ASN A 146 -14.12 -0.28 13.70
C ASN A 146 -13.63 -1.56 13.00
N LEU A 147 -12.53 -1.48 12.24
CA LEU A 147 -11.90 -2.66 11.62
C LEU A 147 -11.12 -3.48 12.63
N LEU A 148 -10.70 -2.87 13.75
CA LEU A 148 -9.95 -3.52 14.82
C LEU A 148 -10.85 -4.04 15.96
N ASP A 149 -12.09 -3.58 16.08
CA ASP A 149 -13.01 -3.93 17.18
C ASP A 149 -13.13 -5.45 17.39
N PRO A 150 -12.63 -6.02 18.50
CA PRO A 150 -12.66 -7.47 18.73
C PRO A 150 -14.08 -8.04 18.84
N ASN A 151 -15.08 -7.19 19.09
CA ASN A 151 -16.48 -7.60 19.24
C ASN A 151 -17.23 -7.68 17.89
N SER A 152 -16.67 -7.09 16.83
CA SER A 152 -17.26 -7.13 15.50
C SER A 152 -16.86 -8.42 14.76
N PRO A 153 -17.82 -9.17 14.17
CA PRO A 153 -17.51 -10.37 13.39
C PRO A 153 -16.56 -10.06 12.22
N LEU A 154 -15.59 -10.95 11.96
CA LEU A 154 -14.60 -10.78 10.88
C LEU A 154 -15.23 -10.44 9.53
N GLU A 155 -16.32 -11.11 9.16
CA GLU A 155 -17.00 -10.86 7.89
C GLU A 155 -17.53 -9.41 7.77
N ASN A 156 -17.96 -8.80 8.87
CA ASN A 156 -18.42 -7.41 8.88
C ASN A 156 -17.25 -6.45 8.70
N LYS A 157 -16.16 -6.66 9.43
CA LYS A 157 -14.92 -5.89 9.27
C LYS A 157 -14.41 -5.93 7.84
N LEU A 158 -14.37 -7.11 7.23
CA LEU A 158 -13.91 -7.28 5.86
C LEU A 158 -14.84 -6.64 4.82
N ARG A 159 -16.15 -6.63 5.06
CA ARG A 159 -17.12 -5.91 4.22
C ARG A 159 -16.95 -4.39 4.35
N GLU A 160 -16.79 -3.89 5.56
CA GLU A 160 -16.50 -2.47 5.82
C GLU A 160 -15.19 -2.04 5.17
N TYR A 161 -14.15 -2.88 5.26
CA TYR A 161 -12.89 -2.66 4.56
C TYR A 161 -13.06 -2.59 3.03
N ALA A 162 -13.80 -3.53 2.43
CA ALA A 162 -14.05 -3.49 0.97
C ALA A 162 -14.80 -2.21 0.55
N LYS A 163 -15.78 -1.81 1.37
CA LYS A 163 -16.52 -0.56 1.17
C LYS A 163 -15.59 0.64 1.30
N PHE A 164 -14.78 0.69 2.35
CA PHE A 164 -13.77 1.73 2.57
C PHE A 164 -12.87 1.90 1.35
N LEU A 165 -12.31 0.81 0.80
CA LEU A 165 -11.48 0.91 -0.41
C LEU A 165 -12.18 1.53 -1.61
N THR A 166 -13.49 1.28 -1.75
CA THR A 166 -14.28 1.75 -2.89
C THR A 166 -14.74 3.20 -2.69
N ASP A 167 -15.20 3.54 -1.48
CA ASP A 167 -15.70 4.88 -1.14
C ASP A 167 -14.59 5.95 -1.20
N HIS A 168 -13.32 5.54 -1.08
CA HIS A 168 -12.14 6.42 -1.15
C HIS A 168 -11.43 6.38 -2.51
N ASP A 169 -12.07 5.82 -3.55
CA ASP A 169 -11.54 5.75 -4.92
C ASP A 169 -10.17 5.05 -5.07
N PHE A 170 -9.71 4.28 -4.09
CA PHE A 170 -8.49 3.46 -4.21
C PHE A 170 -8.63 2.40 -5.29
N VAL A 171 -9.84 1.86 -5.41
CA VAL A 171 -10.24 0.87 -6.38
C VAL A 171 -11.67 1.19 -6.81
N LYS A 172 -12.03 0.86 -8.04
CA LYS A 172 -13.42 1.05 -8.51
C LYS A 172 -14.37 0.06 -7.86
N PHE A 173 -13.88 -1.15 -7.57
CA PHE A 173 -14.64 -2.19 -6.89
C PHE A 173 -13.70 -3.03 -6.03
N ALA A 174 -14.11 -3.32 -4.80
CA ALA A 174 -13.51 -4.34 -3.96
C ALA A 174 -14.56 -5.40 -3.56
N ARG A 175 -14.10 -6.63 -3.35
CA ARG A 175 -14.90 -7.73 -2.80
C ARG A 175 -14.04 -8.56 -1.86
N VAL A 176 -14.62 -8.95 -0.73
CA VAL A 176 -14.02 -9.94 0.17
C VAL A 176 -14.94 -11.14 0.31
N GLU A 177 -14.37 -12.34 0.19
CA GLU A 177 -15.07 -13.62 0.36
C GLU A 177 -14.32 -14.50 1.36
N SER A 178 -15.05 -15.14 2.28
CA SER A 178 -14.50 -16.22 3.12
C SER A 178 -14.85 -17.57 2.51
N LYS A 179 -13.84 -18.40 2.24
CA LYS A 179 -13.96 -19.75 1.67
C LYS A 179 -13.22 -20.74 2.55
N GLY A 180 -13.94 -21.38 3.48
CA GLY A 180 -13.33 -22.27 4.46
C GLY A 180 -12.29 -21.51 5.30
N ASP A 181 -11.05 -21.98 5.27
CA ASP A 181 -9.91 -21.41 5.99
C ASP A 181 -9.17 -20.33 5.19
N THR A 182 -9.70 -19.91 4.05
CA THR A 182 -9.10 -18.85 3.22
C THR A 182 -10.02 -17.64 3.13
N ILE A 183 -9.44 -16.45 3.16
CA ILE A 183 -10.09 -15.19 2.81
C ILE A 183 -9.52 -14.70 1.48
N VAL A 184 -10.42 -14.30 0.58
CA VAL A 184 -10.06 -13.76 -0.73
C VAL A 184 -10.42 -12.30 -0.79
N VAL A 185 -9.42 -11.42 -0.97
CA VAL A 185 -9.60 -9.99 -1.22
C VAL A 185 -9.37 -9.73 -2.70
N ALA A 186 -10.42 -9.35 -3.43
CA ALA A 186 -10.35 -9.05 -4.85
C ALA A 186 -10.62 -7.56 -5.10
N THR A 187 -9.81 -6.93 -5.95
CA THR A 187 -9.95 -5.52 -6.33
C THR A 187 -9.97 -5.35 -7.84
N ASN A 188 -10.65 -4.29 -8.30
CA ASN A 188 -10.70 -3.89 -9.69
C ASN A 188 -10.46 -2.39 -9.85
N ASN A 189 -9.81 -2.03 -10.95
CA ASN A 189 -9.32 -0.71 -11.28
C ASN A 189 -8.34 -0.13 -10.25
N CYS A 190 -7.45 -0.96 -9.74
CA CYS A 190 -6.46 -0.57 -8.73
C CYS A 190 -5.25 0.11 -9.38
N ALA A 191 -4.83 1.29 -8.90
CA ALA A 191 -3.66 1.99 -9.44
C ALA A 191 -2.40 1.12 -9.40
N PHE A 192 -2.20 0.35 -8.31
CA PHE A 192 -1.08 -0.58 -8.21
C PHE A 192 -1.10 -1.65 -9.31
N SER A 193 -2.27 -2.20 -9.64
CA SER A 193 -2.41 -3.26 -10.65
C SER A 193 -2.05 -2.83 -12.08
N ARG A 194 -2.31 -1.57 -12.44
CA ARG A 194 -2.05 -1.07 -13.79
C ARG A 194 -0.56 -1.00 -14.13
N ILE A 195 0.29 -0.91 -13.11
CA ILE A 195 1.74 -0.81 -13.30
C ILE A 195 2.40 -2.21 -13.25
N HIS A 196 1.69 -3.22 -12.73
CA HIS A 196 2.13 -4.62 -12.75
C HIS A 196 2.04 -5.31 -14.11
N ASP A 197 1.48 -4.64 -15.13
CA ASP A 197 1.43 -5.12 -16.51
C ASP A 197 2.77 -4.91 -17.27
N SER A 198 3.80 -4.34 -16.61
CA SER A 198 5.14 -4.18 -17.18
C SER A 198 6.00 -5.44 -17.00
N GLU A 199 6.87 -5.75 -17.96
CA GLU A 199 7.77 -6.93 -17.95
C GLU A 199 8.62 -7.08 -16.67
N ALA A 200 8.89 -5.99 -15.92
CA ALA A 200 9.59 -6.03 -14.62
C ALA A 200 8.86 -6.79 -13.50
N TYR A 201 7.59 -7.16 -13.69
CA TYR A 201 6.78 -7.90 -12.71
C TYR A 201 6.51 -9.35 -13.08
N THR A 202 7.22 -9.91 -14.06
CA THR A 202 7.09 -11.30 -14.53
C THR A 202 7.33 -12.37 -13.45
N ASN A 203 7.96 -12.03 -12.31
CA ASN A 203 8.01 -12.88 -11.11
C ASN A 203 6.83 -12.57 -10.16
N LEU A 204 5.65 -13.12 -10.49
CA LEU A 204 4.37 -12.83 -9.82
C LEU A 204 4.17 -13.49 -8.45
N ASN A 205 5.00 -14.48 -8.06
CA ASN A 205 4.75 -15.31 -6.87
C ASN A 205 5.10 -14.66 -5.52
N VAL A 206 5.75 -13.49 -5.54
CA VAL A 206 6.26 -12.80 -4.34
C VAL A 206 6.01 -11.28 -4.36
N ARG A 207 5.11 -10.79 -5.22
CA ARG A 207 4.74 -9.38 -5.27
C ARG A 207 3.55 -9.10 -4.36
N PHE A 208 3.56 -7.91 -3.76
CA PHE A 208 2.76 -7.59 -2.58
C PHE A 208 1.58 -6.73 -3.02
N CYS A 209 0.34 -7.23 -2.91
CA CYS A 209 -0.81 -6.33 -3.03
C CYS A 209 -0.99 -5.58 -1.71
N PRO A 210 -0.88 -4.24 -1.66
CA PRO A 210 -1.08 -3.49 -0.43
C PRO A 210 -2.47 -3.75 0.17
N TRP A 211 -3.49 -3.89 -0.69
CA TRP A 211 -4.84 -4.22 -0.26
C TRP A 211 -4.99 -5.65 0.31
N GLY A 212 -4.18 -6.59 -0.19
CA GLY A 212 -4.07 -7.92 0.39
C GLY A 212 -3.38 -7.89 1.75
N MET A 213 -2.31 -7.09 1.90
CA MET A 213 -1.59 -6.91 3.16
C MET A 213 -2.47 -6.31 4.25
N ILE A 214 -3.26 -5.29 3.93
CA ILE A 214 -4.20 -4.68 4.87
C ILE A 214 -5.32 -5.65 5.25
N GLY A 215 -5.85 -6.41 4.27
CA GLY A 215 -6.78 -7.49 4.57
C GLY A 215 -6.17 -8.51 5.53
N SER A 216 -4.89 -8.86 5.34
CA SER A 216 -4.16 -9.77 6.23
C SER A 216 -4.01 -9.20 7.63
N ALA A 217 -3.76 -7.89 7.77
CA ALA A 217 -3.70 -7.20 9.05
C ALA A 217 -5.03 -7.25 9.82
N ILE A 218 -6.16 -7.04 9.12
CA ILE A 218 -7.51 -7.14 9.73
C ILE A 218 -7.76 -8.56 10.25
N VAL A 219 -7.40 -9.57 9.46
CA VAL A 219 -7.59 -10.98 9.84
C VAL A 219 -6.66 -11.35 11.00
N ALA A 220 -5.39 -10.94 10.96
CA ALA A 220 -4.43 -11.17 12.03
C ALA A 220 -4.90 -10.53 13.35
N ALA A 221 -5.37 -9.29 13.29
CA ALA A 221 -5.90 -8.57 14.46
C ALA A 221 -7.15 -9.23 15.05
N HIS A 222 -7.97 -9.89 14.23
CA HIS A 222 -9.19 -10.58 14.70
C HIS A 222 -8.90 -11.98 15.25
N GLU A 223 -8.08 -12.77 14.56
CA GLU A 223 -7.83 -14.18 14.89
C GLU A 223 -6.69 -14.36 15.90
N GLY A 224 -5.83 -13.35 16.08
CA GLY A 224 -4.69 -13.38 17.01
C GLY A 224 -3.57 -14.34 16.61
N LYS A 225 -3.48 -14.71 15.32
CA LYS A 225 -2.55 -15.72 14.78
C LYS A 225 -1.71 -15.19 13.61
N GLU A 226 -0.64 -15.93 13.30
CA GLU A 226 0.24 -15.81 12.11
C GLU A 226 -0.55 -15.98 10.80
N THR A 227 -1.42 -15.02 10.50
CA THR A 227 -2.17 -14.94 9.27
C THR A 227 -1.21 -14.51 8.17
N VAL A 228 -1.05 -15.35 7.16
CA VAL A 228 -0.11 -15.10 6.07
C VAL A 228 -0.90 -14.79 4.80
N LEU A 229 -0.56 -13.68 4.16
CA LEU A 229 -0.88 -13.45 2.76
C LEU A 229 -0.19 -14.54 1.93
N GLU A 230 -0.93 -15.54 1.46
CA GLU A 230 -0.35 -16.68 0.73
C GLU A 230 0.09 -16.28 -0.67
N SER A 231 -0.70 -15.43 -1.32
CA SER A 231 -0.47 -14.99 -2.69
C SER A 231 -1.20 -13.70 -3.00
N SER A 232 -0.63 -12.93 -3.94
CA SER A 232 -1.30 -11.82 -4.60
C SER A 232 -1.12 -11.98 -6.10
N LEU A 233 -2.21 -12.33 -6.80
CA LEU A 233 -2.24 -12.33 -8.25
C LEU A 233 -2.67 -10.96 -8.74
N PHE A 234 -1.77 -10.25 -9.40
CA PHE A 234 -2.12 -9.05 -10.14
C PHE A 234 -2.67 -9.41 -11.52
N THR A 235 -3.69 -8.67 -11.93
CA THR A 235 -4.28 -8.73 -13.28
C THR A 235 -4.10 -7.36 -13.92
N THR A 236 -4.32 -7.26 -15.23
CA THR A 236 -4.26 -5.98 -15.98
C THR A 236 -5.17 -4.88 -15.43
N ARG A 237 -6.16 -5.23 -14.61
CA ARG A 237 -7.14 -4.30 -14.05
C ARG A 237 -7.20 -4.30 -12.54
N GLY A 238 -6.56 -5.22 -11.83
CA GLY A 238 -6.81 -5.37 -10.39
C GLY A 238 -5.92 -6.40 -9.73
N SER A 239 -6.32 -6.88 -8.56
CA SER A 239 -5.59 -7.92 -7.85
C SER A 239 -6.55 -8.90 -7.16
N VAL A 240 -6.06 -10.11 -6.93
CA VAL A 240 -6.72 -11.11 -6.09
C VAL A 240 -5.69 -11.61 -5.08
N SER A 241 -5.98 -11.41 -3.81
CA SER A 241 -5.13 -11.78 -2.68
C SER A 241 -5.77 -12.90 -1.88
N ASN A 242 -5.02 -13.96 -1.59
CA ASN A 242 -5.47 -15.07 -0.75
C ASN A 242 -4.78 -14.98 0.61
N ILE A 243 -5.57 -15.01 1.68
CA ILE A 243 -5.13 -14.88 3.06
C ILE A 243 -5.54 -16.15 3.79
N ALA A 244 -4.58 -16.87 4.38
CA ALA A 244 -4.86 -18.06 5.17
C ALA A 244 -5.23 -17.70 6.60
N LYS A 245 -6.36 -18.22 7.08
CA LYS A 245 -6.73 -18.27 8.49
C LYS A 245 -6.12 -19.55 9.08
N LYS A 246 -4.91 -19.43 9.63
CA LYS A 246 -4.27 -20.54 10.36
C LYS A 246 -4.85 -20.65 11.78
#